data_AF-A0A7W0ZLU8-F1
#
_entry.id   AF-A0A7W0ZLU8-F1
#
_cell.length_a   1.000
_cell.length_b   1.000
_cell.length_c   1.000
_cell.angle_alpha   90.00
_cell.angle_beta   90.00
_cell.angle_gamma   90.00
#
_symmetry.space_group_name_H-M   'P 1'
#
loop_
_entity.id
_entity.type
_entity.pdbx_description
1 polymer ?
#
loop_
_entity_poly.entity_id
_entity_poly.type
_entity_poly.pdbx_seq_one_letter_code
_entity_poly.pdbx_strand_id
1 'polypeptide(L)'
;MKSSTKKPPKNPKGEVTLNISTATYRKQLAQGLDPDSLLKPVPHRFRRSRHTIKPGEHVMVNSKARVTMYLDADIVECFRVRGAHYQTEINAALRRIVDAKRIEQALVSD
;
A
#
# COMPACT_ATOMS: atom_id res chain seq x y z
N MET A 1 -32.92 7.40 -42.45
CA MET A 1 -32.71 6.59 -41.22
C MET A 1 -31.39 7.05 -40.58
N LYS A 2 -31.43 7.74 -39.44
CA LYS A 2 -30.23 8.28 -38.79
C LYS A 2 -29.58 7.16 -37.97
N SER A 3 -28.43 6.65 -38.42
CA SER A 3 -27.61 5.69 -37.68
C SER A 3 -27.00 6.40 -36.46
N SER A 4 -27.48 6.07 -35.26
CA SER A 4 -26.89 6.58 -34.03
C SER A 4 -25.54 5.90 -33.80
N THR A 5 -24.44 6.60 -34.07
CA THR A 5 -23.11 6.19 -33.64
C THR A 5 -23.00 6.40 -32.12
N LYS A 6 -23.32 5.37 -31.35
CA LYS A 6 -23.07 5.37 -29.89
C LYS A 6 -21.57 5.47 -29.66
N LYS A 7 -21.13 6.57 -29.04
CA LYS A 7 -19.75 6.72 -28.54
C LYS A 7 -19.41 5.55 -27.61
N PRO A 8 -18.19 4.99 -27.68
CA PRO A 8 -17.78 3.94 -26.75
C PRO A 8 -17.75 4.47 -25.30
N PRO A 9 -18.14 3.65 -24.32
CA PRO A 9 -18.14 4.05 -22.92
C PRO A 9 -16.74 4.41 -22.45
N LYS A 10 -16.62 5.50 -21.69
CA LYS A 10 -15.37 5.97 -21.09
C LYS A 10 -14.93 4.96 -20.02
N ASN A 11 -13.87 4.20 -20.30
CA ASN A 11 -13.38 3.21 -19.33
C ASN A 11 -12.90 3.91 -18.03
N PRO A 12 -13.31 3.43 -16.85
CA PRO A 12 -12.76 3.88 -15.59
C PRO A 12 -11.24 3.59 -15.54
N LYS A 13 -10.47 4.50 -14.93
CA LYS A 13 -9.00 4.39 -14.84
C LYS A 13 -8.60 2.99 -14.32
N GLY A 14 -7.85 2.24 -15.13
CA GLY A 14 -7.25 0.95 -14.76
C GLY A 14 -8.01 -0.32 -15.17
N GLU A 15 -9.09 -0.22 -15.95
CA GLU A 15 -9.77 -1.39 -16.55
C GLU A 15 -9.07 -1.82 -17.86
N VAL A 16 -8.73 -3.10 -17.96
CA VAL A 16 -8.10 -3.74 -19.13
C VAL A 16 -9.04 -4.83 -19.64
N THR A 17 -9.43 -4.75 -20.91
CA THR A 17 -10.24 -5.78 -21.56
C THR A 17 -9.34 -6.71 -22.37
N LEU A 18 -9.36 -8.00 -22.07
CA LEU A 18 -8.68 -9.05 -22.83
C LEU A 18 -9.71 -9.77 -23.71
N ASN A 19 -9.55 -9.66 -25.03
CA ASN A 19 -10.37 -10.38 -25.99
C ASN A 19 -9.66 -11.68 -26.39
N ILE A 20 -10.23 -12.82 -26.01
CA ILE A 20 -9.67 -14.12 -26.36
C ILE A 20 -10.39 -14.66 -27.60
N SER A 21 -9.61 -15.01 -28.62
CA SER A 21 -10.16 -15.64 -29.83
C SER A 21 -10.47 -17.12 -29.58
N THR A 22 -11.46 -17.65 -30.30
CA THR A 22 -11.77 -19.09 -30.32
C THR A 22 -10.58 -19.94 -30.75
N ALA A 23 -9.72 -19.42 -31.63
CA ALA A 23 -8.49 -20.10 -32.07
C ALA A 23 -7.49 -20.27 -30.92
N THR A 24 -7.28 -19.23 -30.11
CA THR A 24 -6.42 -19.29 -28.92
C THR A 24 -6.93 -20.28 -27.87
N TYR A 25 -8.23 -20.29 -27.60
CA TYR A 25 -8.84 -21.24 -26.66
C TYR A 25 -8.65 -22.69 -27.10
N ARG A 26 -8.88 -22.99 -28.39
CA ARG A 26 -8.66 -24.33 -28.96
C ARG A 26 -7.20 -24.76 -28.92
N LYS A 27 -6.27 -23.85 -29.18
CA LYS A 27 -4.83 -24.13 -29.09
C LYS A 27 -4.43 -24.51 -27.66
N GLN A 28 -4.98 -23.83 -26.66
CA GLN A 28 -4.71 -24.12 -25.25
C GLN A 28 -5.33 -25.46 -24.80
N LEU A 29 -6.53 -25.78 -25.25
CA LEU A 29 -7.11 -27.12 -25.04
C LEU A 29 -6.24 -28.22 -25.67
N ALA A 30 -5.74 -28.00 -26.89
CA ALA A 30 -4.85 -28.94 -27.57
C ALA A 30 -3.49 -29.11 -26.85
N GLN A 31 -3.09 -28.14 -26.03
CA GLN A 31 -1.90 -28.22 -25.18
C GLN A 31 -2.14 -29.01 -23.87
N GLY A 32 -3.33 -29.55 -23.67
CA GLY A 32 -3.67 -30.35 -22.49
C GLY A 32 -3.97 -29.53 -21.23
N LEU A 33 -4.24 -28.23 -21.38
CA LEU A 33 -4.70 -27.41 -20.27
C LEU A 33 -6.15 -27.75 -19.91
N ASP A 34 -6.40 -27.83 -18.61
CA ASP A 34 -7.73 -28.08 -18.07
C ASP A 34 -8.72 -26.96 -18.47
N PRO A 35 -9.90 -27.30 -19.02
CA PRO A 35 -10.87 -26.30 -19.49
C PRO A 35 -11.31 -25.29 -18.43
N ASP A 36 -11.35 -25.66 -17.15
CA ASP A 36 -11.77 -24.76 -16.07
C ASP A 36 -10.69 -23.72 -15.73
N SER A 37 -9.43 -24.02 -16.07
CA SER A 37 -8.30 -23.11 -15.95
C SER A 37 -8.15 -22.17 -17.14
N LEU A 38 -8.92 -22.38 -18.21
CA LEU A 38 -8.84 -21.59 -19.44
C LEU A 38 -9.87 -20.45 -19.47
N LEU A 39 -9.41 -19.30 -19.95
CA LEU A 39 -10.29 -18.18 -20.19
C LEU A 39 -11.13 -18.44 -21.45
N LYS A 40 -12.46 -18.42 -21.28
CA LYS A 40 -13.44 -18.62 -22.35
C LYS A 40 -13.27 -17.59 -23.48
N PRO A 41 -13.66 -17.90 -24.73
CA PRO A 41 -13.55 -16.99 -25.87
C PRO A 41 -14.62 -15.89 -25.84
N VAL A 42 -14.56 -15.05 -24.81
CA VAL A 42 -15.46 -13.94 -24.49
C VAL A 42 -14.57 -12.76 -24.05
N PRO A 43 -14.97 -11.49 -24.25
CA PRO A 43 -14.26 -10.35 -23.66
C PRO A 43 -14.21 -10.44 -22.12
N HIS A 44 -13.00 -10.56 -21.57
CA HIS A 44 -12.76 -10.55 -20.12
C HIS A 44 -12.32 -9.18 -19.66
N ARG A 45 -12.95 -8.66 -18.61
CA ARG A 45 -12.63 -7.35 -18.04
C ARG A 45 -11.87 -7.52 -16.74
N PHE A 46 -10.67 -6.97 -16.70
CA PHE A 46 -9.80 -6.99 -15.52
C PHE A 46 -9.65 -5.58 -14.98
N ARG A 47 -9.71 -5.44 -13.67
CA ARG A 47 -9.36 -4.20 -12.99
C ARG A 47 -8.03 -4.41 -12.29
N ARG A 48 -7.05 -3.54 -12.56
CA ARG A 48 -5.80 -3.56 -11.78
C ARG A 48 -6.12 -3.38 -10.30
N SER A 49 -5.58 -4.26 -9.46
CA SER A 49 -5.77 -4.17 -8.01
C SER A 49 -5.21 -2.83 -7.52
N ARG A 50 -5.90 -2.23 -6.55
CA ARG A 50 -5.39 -1.03 -5.85
C ARG A 50 -4.15 -1.35 -5.01
N HIS A 51 -3.86 -2.63 -4.79
CA HIS A 51 -2.77 -3.13 -3.95
C HIS A 51 -1.57 -3.62 -4.76
N THR A 52 -1.50 -3.34 -6.07
CA THR A 52 -0.32 -3.67 -6.86
C THR A 52 0.80 -2.70 -6.52
N ILE A 53 1.63 -3.09 -5.54
CA ILE A 53 2.89 -2.42 -5.20
C ILE A 53 3.83 -2.56 -6.41
N LYS A 54 4.44 -1.46 -6.87
CA LYS A 54 5.38 -1.53 -7.98
C LYS A 54 6.67 -2.24 -7.52
N PRO A 55 7.32 -3.05 -8.37
CA PRO A 55 8.66 -3.56 -8.08
C PRO A 55 9.60 -2.38 -7.79
N GLY A 56 10.21 -2.35 -6.60
CA GLY A 56 11.04 -1.23 -6.12
C GLY A 56 10.34 -0.24 -5.18
N GLU A 57 9.01 -0.33 -5.02
CA GLU A 57 8.23 0.47 -4.07
C GLU A 57 8.18 -0.24 -2.69
N HIS A 58 9.33 -0.72 -2.23
CA HIS A 58 9.52 -1.02 -0.82
C HIS A 58 9.75 0.29 -0.08
N VAL A 59 8.67 1.05 0.14
CA VAL A 59 8.72 2.08 1.17
C VAL A 59 8.83 1.32 2.49
N MET A 60 9.92 1.52 3.24
CA MET A 60 10.03 1.02 4.62
C MET A 60 9.01 1.74 5.50
N VAL A 61 7.74 1.39 5.37
CA VAL A 61 6.67 1.85 6.26
C VAL A 61 6.67 0.87 7.43
N ASN A 62 7.23 1.29 8.57
CA ASN A 62 7.50 0.53 9.81
C ASN A 62 8.90 -0.09 9.97
N SER A 63 9.94 0.74 10.05
CA SER A 63 11.20 0.42 10.74
C SER A 63 11.04 0.50 12.27
N LYS A 64 10.04 -0.18 12.85
CA LYS A 64 9.83 -0.15 14.31
C LYS A 64 10.99 -0.87 15.02
N ALA A 65 11.91 -0.11 15.59
CA ALA A 65 12.93 -0.61 16.50
C ALA A 65 12.37 -0.70 17.92
N ARG A 66 12.63 -1.81 18.63
CA ARG A 66 12.28 -1.96 20.05
C ARG A 66 13.53 -1.73 20.89
N VAL A 67 13.51 -0.65 21.67
CA VAL A 67 14.52 -0.37 22.69
C VAL A 67 13.84 -0.52 24.05
N THR A 68 14.43 -1.32 24.94
CA THR A 68 14.01 -1.45 26.34
C THR A 68 15.07 -0.78 27.20
N MET A 69 14.69 0.25 27.95
CA MET A 69 15.56 0.96 28.88
C MET A 69 14.84 1.16 30.21
N TYR A 70 15.61 1.24 31.29
CA TYR A 70 15.08 1.68 32.58
C TYR A 70 14.99 3.21 32.59
N LEU A 71 13.87 3.73 33.09
CA LEU A 71 13.66 5.14 33.36
C LEU A 71 13.66 5.35 34.87
N ASP A 72 14.09 6.54 35.30
CA ASP A 72 14.05 6.90 36.72
C ASP A 72 12.60 6.90 37.23
N ALA A 73 12.45 6.49 38.50
CA ALA A 73 11.15 6.24 39.09
C ALA A 73 10.29 7.51 39.19
N ASP A 74 10.93 8.65 39.43
CA ASP A 74 10.29 9.97 39.50
C ASP A 74 9.75 10.43 38.14
N ILE A 75 10.46 10.15 37.06
CA ILE A 75 10.01 10.40 35.68
C ILE A 75 8.77 9.58 35.40
N VAL A 76 8.81 8.27 35.68
CA VAL A 76 7.66 7.38 35.46
C VAL A 76 6.46 7.86 36.28
N GLU A 77 6.67 8.23 37.55
CA GLU A 77 5.60 8.70 38.43
C GLU A 77 4.99 10.02 37.94
N CYS A 78 5.80 10.96 37.46
CA CYS A 78 5.34 12.23 36.91
C CYS A 78 4.34 12.04 35.75
N PHE A 79 4.58 11.08 34.87
CA PHE A 79 3.66 10.76 33.78
C PHE A 79 2.50 9.85 34.22
N ARG A 80 2.72 9.00 35.24
CA ARG A 80 1.70 8.08 35.74
C ARG A 80 0.53 8.80 36.41
N VAL A 81 0.79 9.93 37.08
CA VAL A 81 -0.25 10.78 37.70
C VAL A 81 -1.28 11.28 36.67
N ARG A 82 -0.91 11.38 35.39
CA ARG A 82 -1.76 11.90 34.31
C ARG A 82 -2.68 10.85 33.67
N GLY A 83 -2.53 9.58 34.05
CA GLY A 83 -3.45 8.49 33.67
C GLY A 83 -2.82 7.39 32.80
N ALA A 84 -3.68 6.57 32.18
CA ALA A 84 -3.31 5.34 31.48
C ALA A 84 -2.50 5.53 30.18
N HIS A 85 -2.22 6.78 29.79
CA HIS A 85 -1.53 7.12 28.54
C HIS A 85 -0.07 7.58 28.75
N TYR A 86 0.51 7.35 29.93
CA TYR A 86 1.87 7.76 30.26
C TYR A 86 2.92 7.33 29.22
N GLN A 87 2.81 6.12 28.65
CA GLN A 87 3.73 5.66 27.61
C GLN A 87 3.63 6.49 26.32
N THR A 88 2.41 6.86 25.92
CA THR A 88 2.17 7.72 24.75
C THR A 88 2.74 9.12 24.99
N GLU A 89 2.60 9.65 26.21
CA GLU A 89 3.14 10.96 26.59
C GLU A 89 4.67 10.97 26.61
N ILE A 90 5.29 9.94 27.19
CA ILE A 90 6.75 9.76 27.17
C ILE A 90 7.24 9.72 25.72
N ASN A 91 6.59 8.94 24.87
CA ASN A 91 6.95 8.87 23.45
C ASN A 91 6.81 10.21 22.73
N ALA A 92 5.76 10.99 23.04
CA ALA A 92 5.58 12.33 22.47
C ALA A 92 6.65 13.31 22.95
N ALA A 93 7.03 13.26 24.23
CA ALA A 93 8.10 14.08 24.79
C ALA A 93 9.46 13.75 24.16
N LEU A 94 9.78 12.47 24.01
CA LEU A 94 11.01 12.03 23.34
C LEU A 94 11.09 12.53 21.90
N ARG A 95 9.98 12.49 21.14
CA ARG A 95 9.94 13.03 19.77
C ARG A 95 10.29 14.51 19.71
N ARG A 96 9.73 15.33 20.62
CA ARG A 96 10.03 16.77 20.68
C ARG A 96 11.52 17.03 20.93
N ILE A 97 12.16 16.26 21.79
CA ILE A 97 13.60 16.37 22.06
C ILE A 97 14.41 16.01 20.82
N VAL A 98 14.03 14.93 20.13
CA VAL A 98 14.71 14.51 18.89
C VAL A 98 14.57 15.58 17.80
N ASP A 99 13.38 16.14 17.62
CA ASP A 99 13.12 17.19 16.63
C ASP A 99 13.93 18.45 16.93
N ALA A 100 13.98 18.88 18.20
CA ALA A 100 14.81 20.01 18.63
C ALA A 100 16.29 19.77 18.36
N LYS A 101 16.83 18.60 18.75
CA LYS A 101 18.23 18.23 18.48
C LYS A 101 18.55 18.19 16.99
N ARG A 102 17.61 17.76 16.17
CA ARG A 102 17.79 17.71 14.71
C ARG A 102 17.88 19.12 14.12
N ILE A 103 17.08 20.05 14.63
CA ILE A 103 17.14 21.47 14.24
C ILE A 103 18.48 22.07 14.66
N GLU A 104 18.93 21.84 15.89
CA GLU A 104 20.24 22.29 16.38
C GLU A 104 21.39 21.76 15.52
N GLN A 105 21.37 20.48 15.17
CA GLN A 105 22.40 19.87 14.31
C GLN A 105 22.41 20.45 12.90
N ALA A 106 21.24 20.81 12.35
CA ALA A 106 21.14 21.46 11.05
C ALA A 106 21.74 22.87 11.09
N LEU A 107 21.52 23.63 12.17
CA LEU A 107 22.03 24.99 12.34
C LEU A 107 23.54 25.08 12.61
N VAL A 108 24.16 24.00 13.12
CA VAL A 108 25.61 23.91 13.38
C VAL A 108 26.39 23.43 12.13
N SER A 109 25.68 22.95 11.11
CA SER A 109 26.29 22.40 9.88
C SER A 109 26.27 23.35 8.69
N ASP A 110 25.79 24.59 8.87
CA ASP A 110 25.83 25.72 7.93
C ASP A 110 26.88 26.76 8.38
#